data_AF-A0A2V8STY6-F1
#
_entry.id   AF-A0A2V8STY6-F1
#
_cell.length_a   1.000
_cell.length_b   1.000
_cell.length_c   1.000
_cell.angle_alpha   90.00
_cell.angle_beta   90.00
_cell.angle_gamma   90.00
#
_symmetry.space_group_name_H-M   'P 1'
#
loop_
_entity.id
_entity.type
_entity.pdbx_description
1 polymer ?
#
loop_
_entity_poly.entity_id
_entity_poly.type
_entity_poly.pdbx_seq_one_letter_code
_entity_poly.pdbx_strand_id
1 'polypeptide(L)'
;MKRLIALCAATLFLTLAASAQPLNNDTIRERIKKQRAEKSISLNFDAASQTSKIMAISENFSGDESGRSGILAMNFAAGIIYPSDSFVKSPESFLLTFWVMSKKPRFGASHAMSVTLGDEVLVIGSARYAAKPREQMEYLNFEISRENLAKIAKQTNVRFQLGDEEFTFTQSQMKLLADLLIITNIELQ
;
A
#
# COMPACT_ATOMS: atom_id res chain seq x y z
N MET A 1 -15.55 -57.12 -7.04
CA MET A 1 -14.68 -56.04 -7.54
C MET A 1 -15.41 -54.80 -8.11
N LYS A 2 -16.75 -54.77 -8.24
CA LYS A 2 -17.47 -53.58 -8.73
C LYS A 2 -17.92 -52.57 -7.65
N ARG A 3 -17.88 -52.95 -6.37
CA ARG A 3 -18.29 -52.09 -5.23
C ARG A 3 -17.15 -51.26 -4.62
N LEU A 4 -15.89 -51.57 -4.95
CA LEU A 4 -14.71 -50.85 -4.44
C LEU A 4 -14.34 -49.61 -5.29
N ILE A 5 -14.76 -49.57 -6.56
CA ILE A 5 -14.48 -48.43 -7.46
C ILE A 5 -15.41 -47.24 -7.16
N ALA A 6 -16.63 -47.51 -6.68
CA ALA A 6 -17.57 -46.45 -6.32
C ALA A 6 -17.16 -45.67 -5.05
N LEU A 7 -16.36 -46.27 -4.17
CA LEU A 7 -15.93 -45.63 -2.92
C LEU A 7 -14.76 -44.66 -3.11
N CYS A 8 -13.92 -44.85 -4.14
CA CYS A 8 -12.85 -43.92 -4.49
C CYS A 8 -13.33 -42.74 -5.37
N ALA A 9 -14.46 -42.88 -6.07
CA ALA A 9 -15.04 -41.79 -6.85
C ALA A 9 -15.82 -40.77 -5.98
N ALA A 10 -16.33 -41.19 -4.82
CA ALA A 10 -17.05 -40.32 -3.89
C ALA A 10 -16.12 -39.45 -3.01
N THR A 11 -14.88 -39.87 -2.79
CA THR A 11 -13.88 -39.10 -2.01
C THR A 11 -13.14 -38.05 -2.85
N LEU A 12 -13.21 -38.10 -4.18
CA LEU A 12 -12.56 -37.12 -5.06
C LEU A 12 -13.38 -35.83 -5.30
N PHE A 13 -14.66 -35.80 -4.92
CA PHE A 13 -15.53 -34.61 -5.08
C PHE A 13 -15.61 -33.72 -3.83
N LEU A 14 -14.88 -34.07 -2.76
CA LEU A 14 -14.69 -33.23 -1.58
C LEU A 14 -13.41 -32.40 -1.68
N THR A 15 -13.01 -32.01 -2.90
CA THR A 15 -12.13 -30.84 -3.07
C THR A 15 -12.93 -29.63 -2.62
N LEU A 16 -12.81 -29.37 -1.31
CA LEU A 16 -13.21 -28.17 -0.61
C LEU A 16 -13.00 -26.98 -1.54
N ALA A 17 -14.09 -26.44 -2.07
CA ALA A 17 -14.12 -25.03 -2.43
C ALA A 17 -13.91 -24.30 -1.11
N ALA A 18 -12.64 -24.04 -0.76
CA ALA A 18 -12.29 -23.12 0.30
C ALA A 18 -12.81 -21.76 -0.15
N SER A 19 -14.06 -21.46 0.20
CA SER A 19 -14.62 -20.13 0.02
C SER A 19 -13.80 -19.24 0.94
N ALA A 20 -12.90 -18.43 0.38
CA ALA A 20 -12.22 -17.38 1.13
C ALA A 20 -13.29 -16.55 1.84
N GLN A 21 -13.28 -16.58 3.18
CA GLN A 21 -14.27 -15.82 3.93
C GLN A 21 -13.98 -14.33 3.72
N PRO A 22 -15.02 -13.49 3.51
CA PRO A 22 -14.81 -12.06 3.34
C PRO A 22 -14.00 -11.49 4.51
N LEU A 23 -13.00 -10.65 4.22
CA LEU A 23 -12.29 -9.93 5.27
C LEU A 23 -13.09 -8.69 5.65
N ASN A 24 -13.71 -8.72 6.83
CA ASN A 24 -14.54 -7.63 7.35
C ASN A 24 -13.75 -6.58 8.15
N ASN A 25 -14.38 -5.42 8.34
CA ASN A 25 -13.84 -4.28 9.05
C ASN A 25 -13.40 -4.59 10.49
N ASP A 26 -14.09 -5.48 11.20
CA ASP A 26 -13.72 -5.83 12.58
C ASP A 26 -12.44 -6.65 12.62
N THR A 27 -12.29 -7.59 11.70
CA THR A 27 -11.05 -8.38 11.56
C THR A 27 -9.89 -7.48 11.16
N ILE A 28 -10.12 -6.50 10.29
CA ILE A 28 -9.12 -5.51 9.90
C ILE A 28 -8.69 -4.68 11.12
N ARG A 29 -9.62 -4.20 11.95
CA ARG A 29 -9.32 -3.48 13.20
C ARG A 29 -8.48 -4.32 14.16
N GLU A 30 -8.84 -5.58 14.36
CA GLU A 30 -8.08 -6.47 15.23
C GLU A 30 -6.67 -6.75 14.68
N ARG A 31 -6.50 -6.84 13.36
CA ARG A 31 -5.18 -6.96 12.73
C ARG A 31 -4.36 -5.69 12.91
N ILE A 32 -4.94 -4.50 12.76
CA ILE A 32 -4.24 -3.23 13.04
C ILE A 32 -3.70 -3.22 14.48
N LYS A 33 -4.53 -3.62 15.46
CA LYS A 33 -4.13 -3.74 16.87
C LYS A 33 -3.02 -4.77 17.07
N LYS A 34 -3.16 -5.96 16.48
CA LYS A 34 -2.16 -7.04 16.57
C LYS A 34 -0.81 -6.62 16.01
N GLN A 35 -0.79 -5.82 14.94
CA GLN A 35 0.44 -5.26 14.36
C GLN A 35 0.99 -4.04 15.12
N ARG A 36 0.27 -3.56 16.15
CA ARG A 36 0.56 -2.32 16.90
C ARG A 36 0.67 -1.10 15.98
N ALA A 37 -0.18 -1.06 14.96
CA ALA A 37 -0.14 -0.07 13.89
C ALA A 37 -1.20 1.03 14.05
N GLU A 38 -1.90 1.13 15.17
CA GLU A 38 -3.03 2.06 15.39
C GLU A 38 -2.65 3.53 15.22
N LYS A 39 -1.37 3.87 15.40
CA LYS A 39 -0.86 5.25 15.23
C LYS A 39 -0.64 5.65 13.78
N SER A 40 -0.46 4.68 12.89
CA SER A 40 -0.04 4.91 11.50
C SER A 40 -0.99 4.32 10.48
N ILE A 41 -1.81 3.34 10.84
CA ILE A 41 -2.82 2.71 9.98
C ILE A 41 -4.21 2.91 10.57
N SER A 42 -5.10 3.50 9.77
CA SER A 42 -6.49 3.75 10.13
C SER A 42 -7.44 3.07 9.16
N LEU A 43 -8.57 2.60 9.69
CA LEU A 43 -9.73 2.14 8.93
C LEU A 43 -10.90 3.09 9.23
N ASN A 44 -11.45 3.70 8.19
CA ASN A 44 -12.65 4.52 8.27
C ASN A 44 -13.75 3.92 7.39
N PHE A 45 -14.99 3.91 7.89
CA PHE A 45 -16.18 3.51 7.14
C PHE A 45 -17.14 4.70 7.10
N ASP A 46 -17.45 5.16 5.89
CA ASP A 46 -18.46 6.19 5.68
C ASP A 46 -19.80 5.55 5.35
N ALA A 47 -20.75 5.66 6.28
CA ALA A 47 -22.09 5.11 6.13
C ALA A 47 -22.91 5.82 5.03
N ALA A 48 -22.61 7.07 4.70
CA ALA A 48 -23.33 7.82 3.67
C ALA A 48 -22.98 7.32 2.27
N SER A 49 -21.70 7.04 2.01
CA SER A 49 -21.21 6.50 0.74
C SER A 49 -21.05 4.98 0.72
N GLN A 50 -21.35 4.30 1.84
CA GLN A 50 -21.14 2.85 2.03
C GLN A 50 -19.73 2.42 1.58
N THR A 51 -18.72 3.20 1.95
CA THR A 51 -17.34 3.01 1.49
C THR A 51 -16.40 2.93 2.67
N SER A 52 -15.52 1.94 2.65
CA SER A 52 -14.43 1.80 3.60
C SER A 52 -13.11 2.27 3.00
N LYS A 53 -12.25 2.83 3.85
CA LYS A 53 -10.94 3.33 3.49
C LYS A 53 -9.91 2.91 4.52
N ILE A 54 -8.85 2.26 4.06
CA ILE A 54 -7.66 1.96 4.87
C ILE A 54 -6.55 2.89 4.42
N MET A 55 -5.96 3.63 5.36
CA MET A 55 -4.78 4.46 5.10
C MET A 55 -3.68 4.16 6.09
N ALA A 56 -2.49 3.92 5.55
CA ALA A 56 -1.23 3.89 6.25
C ALA A 56 -0.50 5.20 5.96
N ILE A 57 -0.24 6.03 6.98
CA ILE A 57 0.40 7.34 6.84
C ILE A 57 1.81 7.26 7.45
N SER A 58 2.80 7.68 6.69
CA SER A 58 4.18 7.71 7.14
C SER A 58 4.51 8.96 7.94
N GLU A 59 5.57 8.86 8.73
CA GLU A 59 6.30 10.03 9.18
C GLU A 59 7.03 10.74 8.02
N ASN A 60 7.56 11.93 8.30
CA ASN A 60 8.35 12.67 7.33
C ASN A 60 9.68 11.96 7.03
N PHE A 61 10.15 12.09 5.79
CA PHE A 61 11.53 11.78 5.45
C PHE A 61 12.50 12.68 6.22
N SER A 62 13.76 12.25 6.34
CA SER A 62 14.76 12.99 7.11
C SER A 62 14.98 14.40 6.55
N GLY A 63 15.38 15.33 7.43
CA GLY A 63 15.68 16.70 7.05
C GLY A 63 16.82 16.81 6.04
N ASP A 64 17.79 15.90 6.10
CA ASP A 64 18.96 15.89 5.20
C ASP A 64 18.57 15.50 3.77
N GLU A 65 17.69 14.51 3.59
CA GLU A 65 17.18 14.15 2.24
C GLU A 65 16.27 15.26 1.67
N SER A 66 15.44 15.85 2.51
CA SER A 66 14.57 16.97 2.13
C SER A 66 15.39 18.20 1.72
N GLY A 67 16.43 18.53 2.48
CA GLY A 67 17.32 19.66 2.21
C GLY A 67 18.07 19.52 0.88
N ARG A 68 18.61 18.32 0.58
CA ARG A 68 19.34 18.04 -0.67
C ARG A 68 18.46 18.19 -1.91
N SER A 69 17.20 17.75 -1.83
CA SER A 69 16.20 17.86 -2.90
C SER A 69 15.52 19.24 -2.97
N GLY A 70 15.89 20.17 -2.08
CA GLY A 70 15.35 21.53 -2.05
C GLY A 70 13.86 21.61 -1.68
N ILE A 71 13.36 20.60 -0.96
CA ILE A 71 12.01 20.53 -0.39
C ILE A 71 12.06 20.80 1.11
N LEU A 72 10.95 21.22 1.69
CA LEU A 72 10.83 21.55 3.12
C LEU A 72 10.53 20.31 3.96
N ALA A 73 9.65 19.45 3.45
CA ALA A 73 9.28 18.19 4.05
C ALA A 73 8.63 17.30 3.00
N MET A 74 8.69 16.00 3.23
CA MET A 74 7.91 15.04 2.47
C MET A 74 7.46 13.93 3.40
N ASN A 75 6.25 13.42 3.19
CA ASN A 75 5.78 12.14 3.70
C ASN A 75 4.90 11.47 2.64
N PHE A 76 4.44 10.26 2.93
CA PHE A 76 3.52 9.56 2.06
C PHE A 76 2.40 8.87 2.82
N ALA A 77 1.34 8.51 2.10
CA ALA A 77 0.37 7.52 2.54
C ALA A 77 0.20 6.42 1.50
N ALA A 78 -0.03 5.20 1.98
CA ALA A 78 -0.43 4.06 1.18
C ALA A 78 -1.81 3.58 1.63
N GLY A 79 -2.70 3.24 0.71
CA GLY A 79 -4.05 2.85 1.11
C GLY A 79 -4.93 2.28 0.01
N ILE A 80 -6.11 1.84 0.42
CA ILE A 80 -7.17 1.34 -0.45
C ILE A 80 -8.50 1.96 -0.08
N ILE A 81 -9.39 2.03 -1.07
CA ILE A 81 -10.79 2.37 -0.91
C ILE A 81 -11.58 1.19 -1.49
N TYR A 82 -12.55 0.69 -0.75
CA TYR A 82 -13.39 -0.44 -1.18
C TYR A 82 -14.84 -0.22 -0.76
N PRO A 83 -15.80 -0.72 -1.55
CA PRO A 83 -17.21 -0.63 -1.21
C PRO A 83 -17.52 -1.51 0.00
N SER A 84 -18.54 -1.13 0.75
CA SER A 84 -19.08 -1.86 1.91
C SER A 84 -18.09 -1.94 3.09
N ASP A 85 -18.34 -2.87 4.01
CA ASP A 85 -17.59 -3.11 5.24
C ASP A 85 -16.68 -4.35 5.17
N SER A 86 -16.51 -4.93 3.98
CA SER A 86 -15.70 -6.13 3.76
C SER A 86 -15.21 -6.25 2.31
N PHE A 87 -14.18 -7.06 2.09
CA PHE A 87 -13.77 -7.48 0.74
C PHE A 87 -13.51 -8.98 0.65
N VAL A 88 -13.83 -9.57 -0.51
CA VAL A 88 -13.76 -11.03 -0.76
C VAL A 88 -12.45 -11.48 -1.41
N LYS A 89 -11.56 -10.55 -1.71
CA LYS A 89 -10.22 -10.80 -2.25
C LYS A 89 -9.25 -9.76 -1.72
N SER A 90 -8.00 -10.16 -1.52
CA SER A 90 -6.91 -9.21 -1.27
C SER A 90 -6.88 -8.16 -2.39
N PRO A 91 -6.72 -6.86 -2.07
CA PRO A 91 -6.66 -5.81 -3.08
C PRO A 91 -5.55 -6.07 -4.11
N GLU A 92 -5.76 -5.75 -5.38
CA GLU A 92 -4.72 -5.96 -6.40
C GLU A 92 -3.76 -4.76 -6.50
N SER A 93 -4.23 -3.57 -6.13
CA SER A 93 -3.46 -2.34 -6.12
C SER A 93 -3.70 -1.49 -4.87
N PHE A 94 -2.81 -0.54 -4.66
CA PHE A 94 -2.86 0.48 -3.62
C PHE A 94 -2.62 1.86 -4.24
N LEU A 95 -3.20 2.87 -3.62
CA LEU A 95 -2.82 4.25 -3.88
C LEU A 95 -1.63 4.60 -2.98
N LEU A 96 -0.52 5.04 -3.59
CA LEU A 96 0.65 5.58 -2.93
C LEU A 96 0.70 7.10 -3.21
N THR A 97 0.45 7.90 -2.18
CA THR A 97 0.34 9.35 -2.27
C THR A 97 1.50 10.01 -1.57
N PHE A 98 2.28 10.83 -2.27
CA PHE A 98 3.29 11.70 -1.66
C PHE A 98 2.73 13.10 -1.46
N TRP A 99 2.97 13.64 -0.26
CA TRP A 99 2.78 15.05 0.03
C TRP A 99 4.16 15.69 0.15
N VAL A 100 4.46 16.59 -0.78
CA VAL A 100 5.75 17.25 -0.82
C VAL A 100 5.57 18.73 -0.57
N MET A 101 6.13 19.20 0.54
CA MET A 101 6.12 20.61 0.87
C MET A 101 7.34 21.27 0.20
N SER A 102 7.12 22.23 -0.69
CA SER A 102 8.17 22.90 -1.46
C SER A 102 7.83 24.38 -1.69
N LYS A 103 8.85 25.26 -1.63
CA LYS A 103 8.66 26.71 -1.90
C LYS A 103 8.24 26.99 -3.35
N LYS A 104 8.60 26.08 -4.26
CA LYS A 104 8.24 26.10 -5.68
C LYS A 104 7.99 24.66 -6.11
N PRO A 105 6.96 24.41 -6.94
CA PRO A 105 6.70 23.06 -7.44
C PRO A 105 7.94 22.46 -8.12
N ARG A 106 8.30 21.22 -7.73
CA ARG A 106 9.50 20.50 -8.18
C ARG A 106 9.18 19.27 -9.02
N PHE A 107 8.06 18.60 -8.75
CA PHE A 107 7.81 17.25 -9.28
C PHE A 107 6.79 17.22 -10.43
N GLY A 108 6.33 18.39 -10.88
CA GLY A 108 5.30 18.53 -11.91
C GLY A 108 5.75 18.26 -13.37
N ALA A 109 7.03 18.00 -13.62
CA ALA A 109 7.55 17.79 -14.98
C ALA A 109 7.71 16.32 -15.35
N SER A 110 8.23 15.50 -14.44
CA SER A 110 8.50 14.08 -14.68
C SER A 110 7.31 13.19 -14.29
N HIS A 111 6.57 13.55 -13.24
CA HIS A 111 5.49 12.75 -12.65
C HIS A 111 5.82 11.26 -12.44
N ALA A 112 7.07 10.85 -12.55
CA ALA A 112 7.46 9.46 -12.55
C ALA A 112 7.98 9.04 -11.18
N MET A 113 7.75 7.78 -10.86
CA MET A 113 8.38 7.11 -9.73
C MET A 113 9.01 5.80 -10.19
N SER A 114 10.23 5.58 -9.75
CA SER A 114 10.91 4.29 -9.84
C SER A 114 11.46 3.90 -8.48
N VAL A 115 11.62 2.60 -8.26
CA VAL A 115 12.14 2.06 -7.00
C VAL A 115 13.27 1.09 -7.32
N THR A 116 14.43 1.32 -6.71
CA THR A 116 15.63 0.50 -6.90
C THR A 116 15.71 -0.54 -5.79
N LEU A 117 15.63 -1.82 -6.18
CA LEU A 117 15.70 -3.00 -5.32
C LEU A 117 16.96 -3.81 -5.68
N GLY A 118 18.13 -3.39 -5.14
CA GLY A 118 19.41 -3.97 -5.56
C GLY A 118 19.69 -3.68 -7.02
N ASP A 119 19.76 -4.72 -7.86
CA ASP A 119 19.99 -4.61 -9.31
C ASP A 119 18.68 -4.45 -10.13
N GLU A 120 17.52 -4.59 -9.50
CA GLU A 120 16.21 -4.43 -10.14
C GLU A 120 15.71 -2.99 -9.99
N VAL A 121 15.18 -2.40 -11.07
CA VAL A 121 14.47 -1.12 -11.03
C VAL A 121 13.00 -1.35 -11.36
N LEU A 122 12.13 -1.14 -10.37
CA LEU A 122 10.68 -1.17 -10.55
C LEU A 122 10.18 0.20 -11.00
N VAL A 123 9.67 0.29 -12.22
CA VAL A 123 8.98 1.49 -12.69
C VAL A 123 7.53 1.44 -12.24
N ILE A 124 7.12 2.38 -11.37
CA ILE A 124 5.74 2.43 -10.83
C ILE A 124 4.79 3.13 -11.81
N GLY A 125 5.33 4.03 -12.65
CA GLY A 125 4.58 4.75 -13.68
C GLY A 125 4.40 6.23 -13.34
N SER A 126 3.37 6.84 -13.93
CA SER A 126 3.08 8.27 -13.80
C SER A 126 2.05 8.58 -12.71
N ALA A 127 2.33 9.59 -11.91
CA ALA A 127 1.43 10.09 -10.89
C ALA A 127 0.29 10.94 -11.47
N ARG A 128 -0.86 10.88 -10.80
CA ARG A 128 -1.82 12.00 -10.83
C ARG A 128 -1.27 13.11 -9.96
N TYR A 129 -0.94 14.22 -10.60
CA TYR A 129 -0.27 15.37 -9.98
C TYR A 129 -1.22 16.52 -9.70
N ALA A 130 -1.05 17.16 -8.55
CA ALA A 130 -1.65 18.45 -8.26
C ALA A 130 -0.68 19.31 -7.45
N ALA A 131 -0.55 20.58 -7.81
CA ALA A 131 0.20 21.57 -7.05
C ALA A 131 -0.75 22.58 -6.42
N LYS A 132 -0.43 22.96 -5.18
CA LYS A 132 -1.09 24.05 -4.45
C LYS A 132 -0.05 25.06 -4.00
N PRO A 133 0.37 26.00 -4.88
CA PRO A 133 1.47 26.92 -4.58
C PRO A 133 1.22 27.79 -3.34
N ARG A 134 -0.04 28.16 -3.07
CA ARG A 134 -0.42 28.94 -1.87
C ARG A 134 -0.22 28.17 -0.57
N GLU A 135 -0.29 26.84 -0.63
CA GLU A 135 -0.07 25.93 0.49
C GLU A 135 1.37 25.38 0.50
N GLN A 136 2.22 25.79 -0.46
CA GLN A 136 3.57 25.24 -0.67
C GLN A 136 3.57 23.70 -0.77
N MET A 137 2.55 23.12 -1.39
CA MET A 137 2.31 21.67 -1.37
C MET A 137 2.15 21.10 -2.77
N GLU A 138 2.73 19.93 -2.99
CA GLU A 138 2.54 19.08 -4.17
C GLU A 138 2.01 17.71 -3.75
N TYR A 139 1.09 17.19 -4.54
CA TYR A 139 0.46 15.89 -4.34
C TYR A 139 0.80 15.01 -5.54
N LEU A 140 1.41 13.85 -5.29
CA LEU A 140 1.70 12.85 -6.31
C LEU A 140 1.03 11.54 -5.94
N ASN A 141 0.03 11.12 -6.72
CA ASN A 141 -0.71 9.89 -6.46
C ASN A 141 -0.35 8.84 -7.50
N PHE A 142 0.31 7.78 -7.06
CA PHE A 142 0.65 6.61 -7.87
C PHE A 142 -0.28 5.46 -7.54
N GLU A 143 -0.57 4.64 -8.54
CA GLU A 143 -1.14 3.32 -8.33
C GLU A 143 0.00 2.32 -8.33
N ILE A 144 0.07 1.48 -7.29
CA ILE A 144 1.09 0.43 -7.17
C ILE A 144 0.41 -0.92 -6.99
N SER A 145 0.86 -1.93 -7.73
CA SER A 145 0.35 -3.29 -7.57
C SER A 145 0.76 -3.86 -6.20
N ARG A 146 -0.08 -4.73 -5.65
CA ARG A 146 0.22 -5.49 -4.44
C ARG A 146 1.54 -6.25 -4.56
N GLU A 147 1.82 -6.83 -5.72
CA GLU A 147 3.06 -7.55 -5.99
C GLU A 147 4.28 -6.63 -5.83
N ASN A 148 4.27 -5.46 -6.50
CA ASN A 148 5.38 -4.51 -6.41
C ASN A 148 5.52 -3.95 -5.00
N LEU A 149 4.41 -3.63 -4.33
CA LEU A 149 4.44 -3.18 -2.95
C LEU A 149 5.03 -4.26 -2.02
N ALA A 150 4.70 -5.53 -2.25
CA ALA A 150 5.25 -6.65 -1.50
C ALA A 150 6.74 -6.90 -1.79
N LYS A 151 7.20 -6.69 -3.03
CA LYS A 151 8.63 -6.72 -3.37
C LYS A 151 9.38 -5.63 -2.61
N ILE A 152 8.86 -4.40 -2.63
CA ILE A 152 9.42 -3.27 -1.90
C ILE A 152 9.50 -3.60 -0.41
N ALA A 153 8.36 -3.93 0.22
CA ALA A 153 8.25 -4.14 1.66
C ALA A 153 9.15 -5.25 2.25
N LYS A 154 9.69 -6.15 1.42
CA LYS A 154 10.60 -7.24 1.84
C LYS A 154 12.07 -6.83 1.89
N GLN A 155 12.44 -5.73 1.25
CA GLN A 155 13.83 -5.29 1.15
C GLN A 155 14.27 -4.47 2.37
N THR A 156 15.58 -4.44 2.59
CA THR A 156 16.23 -3.53 3.53
C THR A 156 17.05 -2.53 2.71
N ASN A 157 16.91 -1.22 2.98
CA ASN A 157 17.54 -0.12 2.23
C ASN A 157 17.00 0.10 0.80
N VAL A 158 15.70 0.42 0.69
CA VAL A 158 15.07 0.72 -0.59
C VAL A 158 15.23 2.20 -0.94
N ARG A 159 15.84 2.48 -2.09
CA ARG A 159 15.86 3.81 -2.69
C ARG A 159 14.76 3.95 -3.72
N PHE A 160 14.18 5.14 -3.82
CA PHE A 160 13.24 5.47 -4.85
C PHE A 160 13.56 6.82 -5.44
N GLN A 161 13.27 6.96 -6.72
CA GLN A 161 13.33 8.21 -7.43
C GLN A 161 11.93 8.77 -7.56
N LEU A 162 11.75 10.04 -7.19
CA LEU A 162 10.52 10.78 -7.37
C LEU A 162 10.85 12.03 -8.18
N GLY A 163 10.38 12.10 -9.42
CA GLY A 163 10.89 13.10 -10.37
C GLY A 163 12.40 12.93 -10.62
N ASP A 164 13.18 13.97 -10.39
CA ASP A 164 14.63 13.95 -10.60
C ASP A 164 15.43 13.72 -9.30
N GLU A 165 14.73 13.49 -8.19
CA GLU A 165 15.33 13.41 -6.85
C GLU A 165 15.28 11.97 -6.31
N GLU A 166 16.33 11.55 -5.63
CA GLU A 166 16.44 10.22 -4.99
C GLU A 166 16.23 10.34 -3.48
N PHE A 167 15.45 9.40 -2.93
CA PHE A 167 15.12 9.29 -1.52
C PHE A 167 15.28 7.85 -1.04
N THR A 168 15.39 7.67 0.27
CA THR A 168 15.49 6.34 0.87
C THR A 168 14.33 6.11 1.81
N PHE A 169 13.61 5.00 1.64
CA PHE A 169 12.61 4.62 2.63
C PHE A 169 13.28 4.27 3.96
N THR A 170 12.77 4.86 5.04
CA THR A 170 13.20 4.53 6.39
C THR A 170 12.70 3.14 6.80
N GLN A 171 13.32 2.54 7.82
CA GLN A 171 12.87 1.24 8.33
C GLN A 171 11.41 1.26 8.83
N SER A 172 10.99 2.34 9.48
CA SER A 172 9.61 2.54 9.94
C SER A 172 8.63 2.62 8.76
N GLN A 173 9.00 3.31 7.68
CA GLN A 173 8.22 3.38 6.43
C GLN A 173 8.13 2.00 5.75
N MET A 174 9.22 1.24 5.71
CA MET A 174 9.21 -0.13 5.20
C MET A 174 8.28 -1.04 6.02
N LYS A 175 8.34 -0.94 7.36
CA LYS A 175 7.43 -1.67 8.25
C LYS A 175 5.98 -1.28 8.00
N LEU A 176 5.69 0.02 7.81
CA LEU A 176 4.35 0.51 7.52
C LEU A 176 3.74 -0.16 6.28
N LEU A 177 4.52 -0.28 5.19
CA LEU A 177 4.08 -0.94 3.97
C LEU A 177 3.86 -2.44 4.18
N ALA A 178 4.74 -3.11 4.92
CA ALA A 178 4.59 -4.52 5.28
C ALA A 178 3.34 -4.78 6.13
N ASP A 179 3.11 -3.96 7.16
CA ASP A 179 1.93 -4.05 8.02
C ASP A 179 0.65 -3.87 7.20
N LEU A 180 0.61 -2.89 6.29
CA LEU A 180 -0.53 -2.65 5.41
C LEU A 180 -0.87 -3.88 4.55
N LEU A 181 0.15 -4.54 3.99
CA LEU A 181 -0.02 -5.78 3.22
C LEU A 181 -0.60 -6.91 4.07
N ILE A 182 -0.10 -7.08 5.30
CA ILE A 182 -0.60 -8.10 6.24
C ILE A 182 -2.06 -7.82 6.61
N ILE A 183 -2.38 -6.58 6.98
CA ILE A 183 -3.72 -6.17 7.39
C ILE A 183 -4.73 -6.45 6.29
N THR A 184 -4.35 -6.22 5.03
CA THR A 184 -5.23 -6.33 3.87
C THR A 184 -5.15 -7.68 3.15
N ASN A 185 -4.47 -8.69 3.69
CA ASN A 185 -4.37 -10.03 3.08
C ASN A 185 -5.50 -10.96 3.56
N ILE A 186 -6.35 -11.44 2.65
CA ILE A 186 -7.45 -12.36 2.99
C ILE A 186 -6.98 -13.75 3.43
N GLU A 187 -5.82 -14.21 2.97
CA GLU A 187 -5.31 -15.57 3.21
C GLU A 187 -4.78 -15.80 4.63
N LEU A 188 -4.74 -14.76 5.46
CA LEU A 188 -4.30 -14.82 6.86
C LEU A 188 -5.47 -15.03 7.84
N GLN A 189 -6.57 -15.62 7.37
CA GLN A 189 -7.74 -15.98 8.19
C GLN A 189 -7.61 -17.38 8.76
#